data_AF-A0A091BZ35-F1
#
_entry.id   AF-A0A091BZ35-F1
#
_cell.length_a   1.000
_cell.length_b   1.000
_cell.length_c   1.000
_cell.angle_alpha   90.00
_cell.angle_beta   90.00
_cell.angle_gamma   90.00
#
_symmetry.space_group_name_H-M   'P 1'
#
loop_
_entity.id
_entity.type
_entity.pdbx_description
1 polymer ?
#
loop_
_entity_poly.entity_id
_entity_poly.type
_entity_poly.pdbx_seq_one_letter_code
_entity_poly.pdbx_strand_id
1 'polypeptide(L)' 'MAKYELEIYTRPTCSDCQNLKHYLTVNDIPFQSHDVESNPEQEKELVTLTGNRIVPAIVFKKEAY' A
#
# COMPACT_ATOMS: atom_id res chain seq x y z
N MET A 1 4.69 10.68 20.05
CA MET A 1 4.60 9.29 19.57
C MET A 1 4.85 9.31 18.08
N ALA A 2 5.74 8.46 17.55
CA ALA A 2 6.01 8.45 16.11
C ALA A 2 4.72 8.03 15.37
N LYS A 3 4.22 8.90 14.49
CA LYS A 3 3.13 8.56 13.59
C LYS A 3 3.71 7.78 12.42
N TYR A 4 3.12 6.62 12.15
CA TYR A 4 3.41 5.81 10.99
C TYR A 4 2.17 5.83 10.10
N GLU A 5 2.38 6.16 8.83
CA GLU A 5 1.34 6.10 7.80
C GLU A 5 1.47 4.77 7.06
N LEU A 6 0.37 4.05 6.97
CA LEU A 6 0.30 2.78 6.28
C LEU A 6 -0.18 3.00 4.85
N GLU A 7 0.69 2.76 3.88
CA GLU A 7 0.35 2.81 2.47
C GLU A 7 0.38 1.39 1.90
N ILE A 8 -0.68 1.04 1.18
CA ILE A 8 -0.77 -0.24 0.49
C ILE A 8 -0.89 0.03 -1.01
N TYR A 9 -0.14 -0.74 -1.78
CA TYR A 9 -0.20 -0.70 -3.22
C TYR A 9 -0.86 -1.97 -3.71
N THR A 10 -1.91 -1.78 -4.50
CA THR A 10 -2.83 -2.83 -4.92
C THR A 10 -3.05 -2.78 -6.43
N ARG A 11 -3.54 -3.89 -6.98
CA ARG A 11 -4.05 -3.95 -8.36
C ARG A 11 -5.49 -4.45 -8.32
N PRO A 12 -6.36 -3.99 -9.24
CA PRO A 12 -7.77 -4.34 -9.24
C PRO A 12 -8.00 -5.81 -9.59
N THR A 13 -7.04 -6.43 -10.28
CA THR A 13 -7.08 -7.83 -10.74
C THR A 13 -6.67 -8.86 -9.68
N CYS A 14 -6.28 -8.43 -8.48
CA CYS A 14 -5.72 -9.33 -7.46
C CYS A 14 -6.69 -9.55 -6.30
N SER A 15 -7.17 -10.79 -6.14
CA SER A 15 -8.05 -11.20 -5.03
C SER A 15 -7.41 -10.97 -3.66
N ASP A 16 -6.11 -11.20 -3.52
CA ASP A 16 -5.38 -11.02 -2.26
C ASP A 16 -5.34 -9.54 -1.82
N CYS A 17 -5.30 -8.61 -2.78
CA CYS A 17 -5.36 -7.18 -2.48
C CYS A 17 -6.70 -6.78 -1.82
N GLN A 18 -7.80 -7.39 -2.25
CA GLN A 18 -9.12 -7.12 -1.68
C GLN A 18 -9.22 -7.65 -0.24
N ASN A 19 -8.71 -8.86 -0.01
CA ASN A 19 -8.65 -9.43 1.34
C ASN A 19 -7.81 -8.57 2.30
N LEU A 20 -6.67 -8.06 1.84
CA LEU A 20 -5.84 -7.16 2.65
C LEU A 20 -6.59 -5.87 3.03
N LYS A 21 -7.23 -5.21 2.06
CA LYS A 21 -8.05 -4.01 2.32
C LYS A 21 -9.15 -4.29 3.33
N HIS A 22 -9.85 -5.41 3.16
CA HIS A 22 -10.91 -5.81 4.06
C HIS A 22 -10.37 -6.05 5.48
N TYR A 23 -9.26 -6.78 5.61
CA TYR A 23 -8.62 -7.01 6.90
C TYR A 23 -8.24 -5.70 7.61
N LEU A 24 -7.59 -4.77 6.90
CA LEU A 24 -7.20 -3.49 7.48
C LEU A 24 -8.41 -2.65 7.90
N THR A 25 -9.48 -2.67 7.09
CA THR A 25 -10.74 -1.97 7.39
C THR A 25 -11.43 -2.56 8.63
N VAL A 26 -11.49 -3.89 8.72
CA VAL A 26 -12.10 -4.60 9.86
C VAL A 26 -11.33 -4.36 11.16
N ASN A 27 -10.01 -4.17 11.08
CA ASN A 27 -9.17 -3.87 12.23
C ASN A 27 -9.10 -2.36 12.55
N ASP A 28 -9.89 -1.52 11.86
CA ASP A 28 -9.90 -0.05 12.02
C ASP A 28 -8.50 0.58 11.87
N ILE A 29 -7.66 -0.03 11.04
CA ILE A 29 -6.30 0.48 10.80
C ILE A 29 -6.42 1.55 9.72
N PRO A 30 -5.95 2.79 9.96
CA PRO A 30 -5.90 3.80 8.90
C PRO A 30 -4.84 3.40 7.89
N PHE A 31 -5.26 3.21 6.63
CA PHE A 31 -4.36 2.93 5.51
C PHE A 31 -4.76 3.70 4.26
N GLN A 32 -3.79 3.96 3.40
CA GLN A 32 -3.99 4.57 2.09
C GLN A 32 -3.79 3.52 1.00
N SER A 33 -4.78 3.35 0.14
CA SER A 33 -4.65 2.39 -0.97
C SER A 33 -4.35 3.07 -2.29
N HIS A 34 -3.24 2.68 -2.90
CA HIS A 34 -2.78 3.16 -4.20
C HIS A 34 -2.97 2.07 -5.26
N ASP A 35 -3.56 2.45 -6.39
CA ASP A 35 -3.71 1.57 -7.54
C ASP A 35 -2.52 1.76 -8.48
N VAL A 36 -1.65 0.76 -8.56
CA VAL A 36 -0.44 0.85 -9.40
C VAL A 36 -0.71 0.50 -10.87
N GLU A 37 -1.87 -0.08 -11.17
CA GLU A 37 -2.28 -0.41 -12.54
C GLU A 37 -2.76 0.84 -13.29
N SER A 38 -3.51 1.70 -12.60
CA SER A 38 -4.04 2.96 -13.14
C SER A 38 -3.01 4.09 -13.10
N ASN A 39 -2.05 4.05 -12.16
CA ASN A 39 -1.09 5.13 -11.94
C ASN A 39 0.37 4.65 -12.08
N PRO A 40 1.04 4.90 -13.22
CA PRO A 40 2.43 4.50 -13.43
C PRO A 40 3.43 5.20 -12.50
N GLU A 41 3.08 6.37 -11.97
CA GLU A 41 3.89 7.05 -10.94
C GLU A 41 3.91 6.28 -9.62
N GLN A 42 2.78 5.70 -9.22
CA GLN A 42 2.65 4.88 -8.02
C GLN A 42 3.41 3.55 -8.18
N GLU A 43 3.42 2.98 -9.40
CA GLU A 43 4.26 1.80 -9.67
C GLU A 43 5.75 2.12 -9.51
N LYS A 44 6.21 3.26 -10.01
CA LYS A 44 7.61 3.69 -9.82
C LYS A 44 7.94 3.88 -8.34
N GLU A 45 7.06 4.54 -7.58
CA GLU A 45 7.25 4.74 -6.15
C GLU A 45 7.33 3.40 -5.41
N LEU A 46 6.42 2.47 -5.70
CA LEU A 46 6.44 1.11 -5.16
C LEU A 46 7.75 0.38 -5.45
N VAL A 47 8.27 0.45 -6.68
CA VAL A 47 9.55 -0.17 -7.04
C VAL A 47 10.70 0.48 -6.29
N THR A 48 10.69 1.80 -6.15
CA THR A 48 11.71 2.52 -5.38
C THR A 48 11.67 2.14 -3.90
N LEU A 49 10.48 1.94 -3.33
CA LEU A 49 10.28 1.60 -1.91
C LEU A 49 10.55 0.12 -1.59
N THR A 50 10.08 -0.79 -2.44
CA THR A 50 10.09 -2.25 -2.17
C THR A 50 11.15 -3.01 -2.98
N GLY A 51 11.75 -2.35 -3.97
CA GLY A 51 12.68 -2.96 -4.93
C GLY A 51 12.01 -3.82 -6.01
N ASN A 52 10.69 -4.03 -5.97
CA ASN A 52 9.98 -4.93 -6.88
C ASN A 52 8.60 -4.37 -7.29
N ARG A 53 7.95 -5.00 -8.28
CA ARG A 53 6.59 -4.65 -8.75
C ARG A 53 5.48 -5.56 -8.19
N ILE A 54 5.80 -6.33 -7.16
CA ILE A 54 4.91 -7.36 -6.61
C ILE A 54 3.83 -6.69 -5.77
N VAL A 55 2.58 -7.11 -5.99
CA VAL A 55 1.41 -6.69 -5.19
C VAL A 55 0.76 -7.93 -4.56
N PRO A 56 0.10 -7.80 -3.39
CA PRO A 56 -0.04 -6.59 -2.58
C PRO A 56 1.29 -6.19 -1.91
N ALA A 57 1.61 -4.90 -1.92
CA ALA A 57 2.74 -4.36 -1.19
C ALA A 57 2.26 -3.46 -0.06
N ILE A 58 2.94 -3.55 1.09
CA ILE A 58 2.62 -2.81 2.31
C ILE A 58 3.84 -2.00 2.67
N VAL A 59 3.67 -0.69 2.77
CA VAL A 59 4.74 0.27 3.10
C VAL A 59 4.34 1.04 4.34
N PHE A 60 5.25 1.10 5.30
CA PHE A 60 5.11 1.94 6.49
C PHE A 60 6.00 3.18 6.32
N LYS A 61 5.39 4.34 6.08
CA LYS A 61 6.11 5.62 6.08
C LYS A 61 6.15 6.15 7.50
N LYS A 62 7.34 6.52 7.96
CA LYS A 62 7.53 7.19 9.25
C LYS A 62 7.56 8.69 9.00
N GLU A 63 6.67 9.44 9.63
CA GLU A 63 6.80 10.91 9.63
C GLU A 63 8.11 11.25 10.35
N ALA A 64 9.10 11.75 9.60
CA ALA A 64 10.36 12.23 10.16
C ALA A 64 10.08 13.55 10.89
N TYR A 65 10.39 13.56 12.20
CA TYR A 65 10.24 14.69 13.11
C TYR A 65 11.19 15.84 12.76
#